data_AF-A0A6C0BXV7-F1
#
_entry.id   AF-A0A6C0BXV7-F1
#
_cell.length_a   1.000
_cell.length_b   1.000
_cell.length_c   1.000
_cell.angle_alpha   90.00
_cell.angle_beta   90.00
_cell.angle_gamma   90.00
#
_symmetry.space_group_name_H-M   'P 1'
#
loop_
_entity.id
_entity.type
_entity.pdbx_description
1 polymer ?
#
loop_
_entity_poly.entity_id
_entity_poly.type
_entity_poly.pdbx_seq_one_letter_code
_entity_poly.pdbx_strand_id
1 'polypeptide(L)'
;MKQRQSDSSQKFDIAVGFCFEFYRSLMAAFLIMFVPQKCGDDACGTLDNMLAGKSGLYDAAGSINIVTFLTFLYLYYVEIKRENKMIDYLEINRELPKDNESVGEALVKLDQDKQDELHQLDHKYLHAGYGAMVMFAANTGLSAVPILQNSLDAKTYTVLLTNVLFIASKLHEVHSIVNTKENVFYSAYLTERQQFNDADPDVISPIAVSSDEQQLVSSEGVEIQETKEEV
;
A
#
# COMPACT_ATOMS: atom_id res chain seq x y z
N MET A 1 -16.24 -14.70 -13.55
CA MET A 1 -16.97 -13.43 -13.80
C MET A 1 -15.99 -12.28 -13.61
N LYS A 2 -15.86 -11.40 -14.61
CA LYS A 2 -14.88 -10.30 -14.65
C LYS A 2 -15.18 -9.29 -13.52
N GLN A 3 -14.33 -9.21 -12.50
CA GLN A 3 -14.36 -8.12 -11.54
C GLN A 3 -13.74 -6.88 -12.18
N ARG A 4 -14.58 -6.16 -12.91
CA ARG A 4 -14.28 -4.84 -13.44
C ARG A 4 -14.38 -3.84 -12.28
N GLN A 5 -13.42 -3.85 -11.35
CA GLN A 5 -13.21 -2.64 -10.55
C GLN A 5 -12.69 -1.61 -11.55
N SER A 6 -13.54 -0.64 -11.92
CA SER A 6 -13.22 0.36 -12.94
C SER A 6 -11.91 1.08 -12.58
N ASP A 7 -10.97 1.18 -13.51
CA ASP A 7 -9.65 1.81 -13.32
C ASP A 7 -9.75 3.20 -12.67
N SER A 8 -10.83 3.95 -12.94
CA SER A 8 -11.10 5.24 -12.30
C SER A 8 -11.33 5.15 -10.79
N SER A 9 -11.96 4.06 -10.31
CA SER A 9 -12.14 3.80 -8.88
C SER A 9 -10.81 3.47 -8.22
N GLN A 10 -9.97 2.64 -8.87
CA GLN A 10 -8.64 2.31 -8.35
C GLN A 10 -7.74 3.56 -8.29
N LYS A 11 -7.76 4.40 -9.32
CA LYS A 11 -7.02 5.68 -9.34
C LYS A 11 -7.51 6.65 -8.25
N PHE A 12 -8.81 6.65 -7.94
CA PHE A 12 -9.37 7.43 -6.83
C PHE A 12 -8.89 6.92 -5.46
N ASP A 13 -8.93 5.61 -5.24
CA ASP A 13 -8.47 4.99 -3.98
C ASP A 13 -6.98 5.27 -3.74
N ILE A 14 -6.15 5.18 -4.79
CA ILE A 14 -4.74 5.59 -4.77
C ILE A 14 -4.60 7.07 -4.37
N ALA A 15 -5.39 7.96 -4.97
CA ALA A 15 -5.31 9.39 -4.68
C ALA A 15 -5.68 9.71 -3.21
N VAL A 16 -6.68 9.02 -2.65
CA VAL A 16 -7.06 9.17 -1.24
C VAL A 16 -5.96 8.64 -0.33
N GLY A 17 -5.45 7.43 -0.59
CA GLY A 17 -4.35 6.83 0.17
C GLY A 17 -3.11 7.73 0.17
N PHE A 18 -2.72 8.22 -1.01
CA PHE A 18 -1.62 9.15 -1.18
C PHE A 18 -1.79 10.44 -0.36
N CYS A 19 -2.99 11.04 -0.32
CA CYS A 19 -3.22 12.24 0.48
C CYS A 19 -2.91 12.03 1.97
N PHE A 20 -3.32 10.89 2.53
CA PHE A 20 -3.05 10.55 3.93
C PHE A 20 -1.58 10.29 4.20
N GLU A 21 -0.91 9.57 3.30
CA GLU A 21 0.53 9.32 3.41
C GLU A 21 1.36 10.59 3.28
N PHE A 22 1.00 11.46 2.32
CA PHE A 22 1.66 12.73 2.11
C PHE A 22 1.56 13.63 3.35
N TYR A 23 0.38 13.74 3.95
CA TYR A 23 0.19 14.48 5.19
C TYR A 23 1.10 13.96 6.32
N ARG A 24 1.13 12.64 6.53
CA ARG A 24 1.97 12.01 7.56
C ARG A 24 3.46 12.27 7.31
N SER A 25 3.91 12.10 6.07
CA SER A 25 5.30 12.33 5.67
C SER A 25 5.72 13.78 5.78
N LEU A 26 4.84 14.73 5.51
CA LEU A 26 5.11 16.15 5.76
C LEU A 26 5.34 16.41 7.25
N MET A 27 4.44 15.92 8.12
CA MET A 27 4.55 16.12 9.56
C MET A 27 5.83 15.48 10.15
N ALA A 28 6.25 14.34 9.61
CA ALA A 28 7.40 13.60 10.09
C ALA A 28 8.73 13.97 9.42
N ALA A 29 8.72 14.61 8.24
CA ALA A 29 9.93 15.17 7.65
C ALA A 29 10.36 16.43 8.41
N PHE A 30 9.41 17.29 8.77
CA PHE A 30 9.65 18.55 9.48
C PHE A 30 9.51 18.41 11.00
N LEU A 31 10.29 17.49 11.61
CA LEU A 31 10.25 17.23 13.05
C LEU A 31 10.53 18.48 13.89
N ILE A 32 11.48 19.33 13.49
CA ILE A 32 11.81 20.55 14.23
C ILE A 32 10.63 21.52 14.24
N MET A 33 9.91 21.64 13.13
CA MET A 33 8.76 22.54 13.00
C MET A 33 7.54 22.03 13.79
N PHE A 34 7.20 20.75 13.64
CA PHE A 34 5.92 20.21 14.14
C PHE A 34 5.98 19.58 15.52
N VAL A 35 7.15 19.18 16.01
CA VAL A 35 7.29 18.68 17.38
C VAL A 35 7.36 19.87 18.34
N PRO A 36 6.49 19.93 19.37
CA PRO A 36 6.46 21.06 20.30
C PRO A 36 7.73 21.08 21.15
N GLN A 37 8.34 22.26 21.25
CA GLN A 37 9.56 22.52 22.00
C GLN A 37 9.36 23.71 22.94
N LYS A 38 10.19 23.79 23.98
CA LYS A 38 10.13 24.81 25.02
C LYS A 38 10.80 26.12 24.58
N CYS A 39 10.09 27.24 24.71
CA CYS A 39 10.62 28.60 24.56
C CYS A 39 10.28 29.42 25.81
N GLY A 40 11.16 29.41 26.82
CA GLY A 40 10.83 29.99 28.12
C GLY A 40 9.81 29.10 28.83
N ASP A 41 8.68 29.65 29.29
CA ASP A 41 7.62 28.86 29.94
C ASP A 41 6.52 28.40 28.97
N ASP A 42 6.52 28.89 27.72
CA ASP A 42 5.52 28.58 26.70
C ASP A 42 6.09 27.71 25.56
N ALA A 43 5.18 27.15 24.75
CA ALA A 43 5.54 26.45 23.52
C ALA A 43 6.03 27.45 22.45
N CYS A 44 7.11 27.12 21.75
CA CYS A 44 7.57 27.92 20.63
C CYS A 44 6.55 27.93 19.47
N GLY A 45 6.48 29.03 18.72
CA GLY A 45 5.79 29.07 17.44
C GLY A 45 6.41 28.10 16.42
N THR A 46 5.60 27.54 15.52
CA THR A 46 6.00 26.56 14.50
C THR A 46 7.14 27.05 13.62
N LEU A 47 7.12 28.34 13.24
CA LEU A 47 8.17 28.97 12.43
C LEU A 47 9.40 29.37 13.27
N ASP A 48 9.17 29.74 14.53
CA ASP A 48 10.25 30.11 15.46
C ASP A 48 11.13 28.90 15.79
N ASN A 49 10.57 27.70 15.87
CA ASN A 49 11.36 26.46 16.04
C ASN A 49 12.38 26.23 14.92
N MET A 50 12.04 26.63 13.68
CA MET A 50 12.87 26.40 12.50
C MET A 50 13.85 27.55 12.22
N LEU A 51 13.48 28.79 12.55
CA LEU A 51 14.26 29.99 12.22
C LEU A 51 14.96 30.66 13.41
N ALA A 52 14.72 30.21 14.64
CA ALA A 52 15.31 30.86 15.82
C ALA A 52 16.84 30.73 15.95
N GLY A 53 17.52 30.02 15.04
CA GLY A 53 18.99 30.05 14.89
C GLY A 53 19.75 29.86 16.21
N LYS A 54 19.24 28.97 17.09
CA LYS A 54 19.74 28.85 18.47
C LYS A 54 21.09 28.14 18.55
N SER A 55 21.42 27.29 17.56
CA SER A 55 22.71 26.60 17.43
C SER A 55 22.88 25.98 16.05
N GLY A 56 24.12 25.69 15.64
CA GLY A 56 24.38 24.98 14.38
C GLY A 56 23.73 23.60 14.27
N LEU A 57 23.33 23.00 15.39
CA LEU A 57 22.56 21.75 15.41
C LEU A 57 21.11 21.96 14.96
N TYR A 58 20.47 23.08 15.34
CA TYR A 58 19.11 23.41 14.88
C TYR A 58 19.11 23.69 13.37
N ASP A 59 20.10 24.42 12.87
CA ASP A 59 20.22 24.73 11.45
C ASP A 59 20.49 23.46 10.62
N ALA A 60 21.34 22.57 11.11
CA ALA A 60 21.58 21.27 10.50
C ALA A 60 20.32 20.40 10.51
N ALA A 61 19.59 20.36 11.63
CA ALA A 61 18.33 19.62 11.77
C ALA A 61 17.23 20.17 10.83
N GLY A 62 17.08 21.49 10.73
CA GLY A 62 16.16 22.13 9.79
C GLY A 62 16.53 21.84 8.33
N SER A 63 17.82 21.84 8.01
CA SER A 63 18.31 21.53 6.66
C SER A 63 18.02 20.08 6.27
N ILE A 64 18.30 19.12 7.16
CA ILE A 64 18.00 17.70 6.90
C ILE A 64 16.49 17.45 6.83
N ASN A 65 15.65 18.19 7.58
CA ASN A 65 14.18 18.12 7.46
C ASN A 65 13.73 18.44 6.02
N ILE A 66 14.25 19.53 5.43
CA ILE A 66 13.93 19.93 4.05
C ILE A 66 14.38 18.86 3.06
N VAL A 67 15.63 18.39 3.17
CA VAL A 67 16.18 17.35 2.27
C VAL A 67 15.38 16.04 2.38
N THR A 68 14.98 15.67 3.59
CA THR A 68 14.13 14.49 3.84
C THR A 68 12.77 14.64 3.17
N PHE A 69 12.14 15.80 3.30
CA PHE A 69 10.86 16.08 2.64
C PHE A 69 10.96 15.95 1.12
N LEU A 70 12.01 16.52 0.50
CA LEU A 70 12.25 16.38 -0.94
C LEU A 70 12.50 14.92 -1.35
N THR A 71 13.16 14.14 -0.49
CA THR A 71 13.39 12.71 -0.72
C THR A 71 12.07 11.92 -0.68
N PHE A 72 11.17 12.22 0.26
CA PHE A 72 9.83 11.62 0.28
C PHE A 72 8.98 12.03 -0.90
N LEU A 73 9.04 13.30 -1.34
CA LEU A 73 8.37 13.73 -2.57
C LEU A 73 8.84 12.93 -3.79
N TYR A 74 10.15 12.69 -3.90
CA TYR A 74 10.70 11.87 -4.98
C TYR A 74 10.24 10.41 -4.89
N LEU A 75 10.27 9.81 -3.69
CA LEU A 75 9.76 8.46 -3.46
C LEU A 75 8.30 8.35 -3.93
N TYR A 76 7.44 9.28 -3.49
CA TYR A 76 6.02 9.27 -3.86
C TYR A 76 5.78 9.50 -5.35
N TYR A 77 6.58 10.37 -5.98
CA TYR A 77 6.50 10.56 -7.42
C TYR A 77 6.76 9.25 -8.17
N VAL A 78 7.81 8.52 -7.78
CA VAL A 78 8.14 7.22 -8.38
C VAL A 78 7.05 6.18 -8.08
N GLU A 79 6.55 6.15 -6.84
CA GLU A 79 5.47 5.25 -6.40
C GLU A 79 4.21 5.43 -7.25
N ILE A 80 3.70 6.66 -7.38
CA ILE A 80 2.50 6.96 -8.17
C ILE A 80 2.70 6.67 -9.66
N LYS A 81 3.90 6.92 -10.19
CA LYS A 81 4.22 6.59 -11.59
C LYS A 81 4.22 5.08 -11.82
N ARG A 82 4.80 4.31 -10.88
CA ARG A 82 4.79 2.84 -10.90
C ARG A 82 3.37 2.29 -10.85
N GLU A 83 2.54 2.77 -9.92
CA GLU A 83 1.15 2.30 -9.76
C GLU A 83 0.28 2.58 -10.98
N ASN A 84 0.35 3.78 -11.55
CA ASN A 84 -0.42 4.10 -12.76
C ASN A 84 -0.03 3.19 -13.92
N LYS A 85 1.27 2.88 -14.07
CA LYS A 85 1.75 1.99 -15.13
C LYS A 85 1.36 0.53 -14.91
N MET A 86 1.36 0.06 -13.67
CA MET A 86 0.85 -1.27 -13.34
C MET A 86 -0.65 -1.38 -13.65
N ILE A 87 -1.47 -0.38 -13.29
CA ILE A 87 -2.91 -0.37 -13.62
C ILE A 87 -3.13 -0.35 -15.13
N ASP A 88 -2.38 0.46 -15.87
CA ASP A 88 -2.57 0.59 -17.32
C ASP A 88 -2.13 -0.68 -18.09
N TYR A 89 -1.22 -1.50 -17.52
CA TYR A 89 -0.62 -2.64 -18.21
C TYR A 89 -1.05 -4.03 -17.69
N LEU A 90 -1.48 -4.14 -16.43
CA LEU A 90 -1.76 -5.41 -15.75
C LEU A 90 -3.21 -5.47 -15.22
N GLU A 91 -3.82 -6.65 -15.26
CA GLU A 91 -5.17 -6.89 -14.71
C GLU A 91 -5.10 -7.99 -13.63
N ILE A 92 -5.85 -7.81 -12.53
CA ILE A 92 -5.89 -8.79 -11.43
C ILE A 92 -6.83 -9.94 -11.81
N ASN A 93 -6.26 -11.12 -12.04
CA ASN A 93 -7.04 -12.34 -12.25
C ASN A 93 -6.91 -13.29 -11.06
N ARG A 94 -8.02 -13.55 -10.36
CA ARG A 94 -8.08 -14.44 -9.19
C ARG A 94 -8.02 -15.93 -9.53
N GLU A 95 -8.24 -16.28 -10.80
CA GLU A 95 -8.28 -17.66 -11.29
C GLU A 95 -6.90 -18.14 -11.78
N LEU A 96 -5.93 -17.22 -11.91
CA LEU A 96 -4.57 -17.53 -12.34
C LEU A 96 -3.59 -17.58 -11.16
N PRO A 97 -2.59 -18.46 -11.21
CA PRO A 97 -1.55 -18.54 -10.18
C PRO A 97 -0.71 -17.24 -10.15
N LYS A 98 -0.33 -16.82 -8.93
CA LYS A 98 0.39 -15.56 -8.64
C LYS A 98 1.90 -15.75 -8.42
N ASP A 99 2.45 -16.92 -8.76
CA ASP A 99 3.89 -17.19 -8.59
C ASP A 99 4.75 -16.48 -9.65
N ASN A 100 6.04 -16.33 -9.36
CA ASN A 100 6.98 -15.57 -10.19
C ASN A 100 7.11 -16.13 -11.62
N GLU A 101 6.96 -17.43 -11.79
CA GLU A 101 7.09 -18.10 -13.10
C GLU A 101 5.82 -17.85 -13.91
N SER A 102 4.65 -18.09 -13.33
CA SER A 102 3.34 -17.83 -13.96
C SER A 102 3.12 -16.36 -14.33
N VAL A 103 3.55 -15.42 -13.49
CA VAL A 103 3.47 -13.98 -13.81
C VAL A 103 4.48 -13.64 -14.92
N GLY A 104 5.68 -14.22 -14.92
CA GLY A 104 6.65 -14.07 -16.00
C GLY A 104 6.09 -14.51 -17.35
N GLU A 105 5.42 -15.66 -17.42
CA GLU A 105 4.77 -16.14 -18.64
C GLU A 105 3.62 -15.23 -19.11
N ALA A 106 2.89 -14.60 -18.18
CA ALA A 106 1.88 -13.61 -18.51
C ALA A 106 2.50 -12.31 -19.05
N LEU A 107 3.66 -11.89 -18.52
CA LEU A 107 4.39 -10.69 -18.95
C LEU A 107 4.94 -10.81 -20.37
N VAL A 108 5.34 -12.02 -20.82
CA VAL A 108 5.79 -12.27 -22.20
C VAL A 108 4.72 -11.90 -23.25
N LYS A 109 3.44 -11.85 -22.86
CA LYS A 109 2.35 -11.40 -23.75
C LYS A 109 2.34 -9.89 -23.97
N LEU A 110 3.02 -9.12 -23.12
CA LEU A 110 3.22 -7.69 -23.31
C LEU A 110 4.41 -7.43 -24.23
N ASP A 111 4.35 -6.30 -24.94
CA ASP A 111 5.47 -5.82 -25.75
C ASP A 111 6.71 -5.56 -24.88
N GLN A 112 7.90 -5.84 -25.43
CA GLN A 112 9.14 -5.86 -24.65
C GLN A 112 9.46 -4.49 -24.03
N ASP A 113 9.14 -3.40 -24.75
CA ASP A 113 9.30 -2.03 -24.26
C ASP A 113 8.48 -1.75 -22.98
N LYS A 114 7.31 -2.39 -22.83
CA LYS A 114 6.43 -2.21 -21.65
C LYS A 114 6.92 -3.00 -20.45
N GLN A 115 7.49 -4.18 -20.68
CA GLN A 115 8.10 -4.99 -19.63
C GLN A 115 9.32 -4.26 -19.05
N ASP A 116 10.19 -3.76 -19.93
CA ASP A 116 11.37 -2.99 -19.53
C ASP A 116 10.98 -1.72 -18.75
N GLU A 117 9.90 -1.04 -19.14
CA GLU A 117 9.39 0.12 -18.40
C GLU A 117 8.95 -0.26 -16.98
N LEU A 118 8.24 -1.38 -16.79
CA LEU A 118 7.81 -1.87 -15.48
C LEU A 118 9.00 -2.19 -14.58
N HIS A 119 9.96 -2.99 -15.07
CA HIS A 119 11.14 -3.37 -14.30
C HIS A 119 12.00 -2.14 -13.96
N GLN A 120 12.16 -1.18 -14.87
CA GLN A 120 12.89 0.06 -14.58
C GLN A 120 12.21 0.92 -13.51
N LEU A 121 10.88 1.00 -13.52
CA LEU A 121 10.14 1.75 -12.50
C LEU A 121 10.24 1.07 -11.13
N ASP A 122 10.20 -0.26 -11.10
CA ASP A 122 10.36 -1.03 -9.87
C ASP A 122 11.78 -0.87 -9.27
N HIS A 123 12.83 -0.94 -10.09
CA HIS A 123 14.20 -0.66 -9.65
C HIS A 123 14.39 0.79 -9.18
N LYS A 124 13.77 1.77 -9.84
CA LYS A 124 13.79 3.17 -9.38
C LYS A 124 13.12 3.31 -8.02
N TYR A 125 12.01 2.60 -7.81
CA TYR A 125 11.27 2.61 -6.55
C TYR A 125 12.09 1.96 -5.42
N LEU A 126 12.79 0.85 -5.70
CA LEU A 126 13.75 0.23 -4.78
C LEU A 126 14.82 1.22 -4.30
N HIS A 127 15.51 1.88 -5.23
CA HIS A 127 16.57 2.85 -4.89
C HIS A 127 16.02 4.07 -4.16
N ALA A 128 14.86 4.58 -4.58
CA ALA A 128 14.18 5.68 -3.89
C ALA A 128 13.78 5.28 -2.46
N GLY A 129 13.30 4.05 -2.26
CA GLY A 129 12.92 3.50 -0.96
C GLY A 129 14.09 3.41 0.01
N TYR A 130 15.22 2.81 -0.41
CA TYR A 130 16.42 2.77 0.43
C TYR A 130 16.98 4.16 0.72
N GLY A 131 16.99 5.06 -0.26
CA GLY A 131 17.38 6.45 -0.07
C GLY A 131 16.51 7.15 0.99
N ALA A 132 15.19 6.97 0.92
CA ALA A 132 14.24 7.50 1.88
C ALA A 132 14.45 6.92 3.29
N MET A 133 14.76 5.62 3.43
CA MET A 133 15.06 5.01 4.74
C MET A 133 16.30 5.60 5.40
N VAL A 134 17.41 5.71 4.65
CA VAL A 134 18.66 6.28 5.16
C VAL A 134 18.45 7.74 5.53
N MET A 135 17.79 8.51 4.67
CA MET A 135 17.51 9.92 4.91
C MET A 135 16.61 10.13 6.12
N PHE A 136 15.55 9.32 6.27
CA PHE A 136 14.66 9.37 7.43
C PHE A 136 15.37 9.02 8.75
N ALA A 137 16.26 8.03 8.74
CA ALA A 137 17.04 7.69 9.92
C ALA A 137 17.97 8.84 10.34
N ALA A 138 18.66 9.46 9.37
CA ALA A 138 19.48 10.64 9.61
C ALA A 138 18.63 11.81 10.13
N ASN A 139 17.49 12.08 9.50
CA ASN A 139 16.56 13.13 9.89
C ASN A 139 16.10 13.01 11.34
N THR A 140 15.68 11.79 11.70
CA THR A 140 15.21 11.46 13.04
C THR A 140 16.33 11.60 14.06
N GLY A 141 17.51 11.06 13.78
CA GLY A 141 18.66 11.14 14.68
C GLY A 141 19.13 12.58 14.92
N LEU A 142 19.30 13.36 13.86
CA LEU A 142 19.75 14.75 13.95
C LEU A 142 18.70 15.66 14.60
N SER A 143 17.41 15.44 14.32
CA SER A 143 16.32 16.25 14.90
C SER A 143 16.03 15.88 16.36
N ALA A 144 16.19 14.61 16.74
CA ALA A 144 15.89 14.15 18.10
C ALA A 144 16.76 14.85 19.15
N VAL A 145 18.05 15.09 18.87
CA VAL A 145 18.97 15.73 19.84
C VAL A 145 18.47 17.10 20.33
N PRO A 146 18.27 18.12 19.46
CA PRO A 146 17.78 19.43 19.89
C PRO A 146 16.36 19.39 20.48
N ILE A 147 15.49 18.51 19.97
CA ILE A 147 14.11 18.34 20.47
C ILE A 147 14.11 17.82 21.91
N LEU A 148 14.92 16.79 22.20
CA LEU A 148 14.98 16.18 23.53
C LEU A 148 15.68 17.10 24.54
N GLN A 149 16.63 17.91 24.10
CA GLN A 149 17.27 18.92 24.96
C GLN A 149 16.33 20.05 25.35
N ASN A 150 15.35 20.39 24.51
CA ASN A 150 14.39 21.47 24.72
C ASN A 150 12.95 20.96 24.81
N SER A 151 12.74 19.77 25.40
CA SER A 151 11.42 19.18 25.54
C SER A 151 10.52 20.05 26.44
N LEU A 152 9.28 20.30 26.02
CA LEU A 152 8.33 21.08 26.80
C LEU A 152 7.67 20.24 27.89
N ASP A 153 7.11 19.10 27.50
CA ASP A 153 6.39 18.17 28.39
C ASP A 153 6.25 16.78 27.70
N ALA A 154 5.52 15.85 28.31
CA ALA A 154 5.20 14.52 27.76
C ALA A 154 4.69 14.55 26.30
N LYS A 155 4.02 15.64 25.89
CA LYS A 155 3.54 15.86 24.51
C LYS A 155 4.67 15.85 23.48
N THR A 156 5.85 16.39 23.80
CA THR A 156 7.00 16.38 22.88
C THR A 156 7.38 14.95 22.53
N TYR A 157 7.46 14.08 23.53
CA TYR A 157 7.85 12.68 23.37
C TYR A 157 6.81 11.89 22.59
N THR A 158 5.53 12.06 22.90
CA THR A 158 4.46 11.33 22.20
C THR A 158 4.36 11.74 20.74
N VAL A 159 4.44 13.05 20.43
CA VAL A 159 4.40 13.53 19.04
C VAL A 159 5.63 13.07 18.25
N LEU A 160 6.83 13.15 18.84
CA LEU A 160 8.05 12.65 18.20
C LEU A 160 7.95 11.15 17.91
N LEU A 161 7.57 10.35 18.91
CA LEU A 161 7.45 8.90 18.77
C LEU A 161 6.42 8.52 17.71
N THR A 162 5.23 9.11 17.76
CA THR A 162 4.15 8.79 16.81
C THR A 162 4.53 9.17 15.37
N ASN A 163 5.16 10.33 15.16
CA ASN A 163 5.64 10.73 13.84
C ASN A 163 6.70 9.76 13.30
N VAL A 164 7.63 9.34 14.16
CA VAL A 164 8.66 8.36 13.77
C VAL A 164 8.04 7.01 13.43
N LEU A 165 7.11 6.52 14.25
CA LEU A 165 6.45 5.23 14.04
C LEU A 165 5.62 5.21 12.74
N PHE A 166 4.87 6.27 12.43
CA PHE A 166 4.07 6.29 11.21
C PHE A 166 4.93 6.18 9.95
N ILE A 167 6.09 6.85 9.91
CA ILE A 167 6.98 6.78 8.76
C ILE A 167 7.79 5.50 8.74
N ALA A 168 8.22 4.99 9.90
CA ALA A 168 8.85 3.68 9.99
C ALA A 168 7.92 2.58 9.44
N SER A 169 6.63 2.62 9.76
CA SER A 169 5.63 1.69 9.20
C SER A 169 5.50 1.82 7.69
N LYS A 170 5.37 3.05 7.15
CA LYS A 170 5.32 3.25 5.69
C LYS A 170 6.58 2.74 5.01
N LEU A 171 7.77 3.06 5.52
CA LEU A 171 9.03 2.61 4.95
C LEU A 171 9.19 1.09 5.05
N HIS A 172 8.66 0.45 6.10
CA HIS A 172 8.62 -1.00 6.20
C HIS A 172 7.72 -1.61 5.10
N GLU A 173 6.57 -1.01 4.80
CA GLU A 173 5.72 -1.42 3.68
C GLU A 173 6.46 -1.28 2.35
N VAL A 174 7.11 -0.12 2.10
CA VAL A 174 7.96 0.08 0.91
C VAL A 174 9.01 -1.02 0.82
N HIS A 175 9.74 -1.32 1.90
CA HIS A 175 10.74 -2.38 1.95
C HIS A 175 10.14 -3.74 1.56
N SER A 176 8.94 -4.06 2.05
CA SER A 176 8.27 -5.33 1.75
C SER A 176 7.81 -5.45 0.30
N ILE A 177 7.49 -4.32 -0.36
CA ILE A 177 7.05 -4.28 -1.76
C ILE A 177 8.25 -4.41 -2.71
N VAL A 178 9.37 -3.77 -2.39
CA VAL A 178 10.55 -3.73 -3.27
C VAL A 178 11.47 -4.94 -3.10
N ASN A 179 11.39 -5.63 -1.96
CA ASN A 179 12.21 -6.81 -1.67
C ASN A 179 11.49 -8.10 -2.06
N THR A 180 11.00 -8.16 -3.30
CA THR A 180 10.28 -9.29 -3.90
C THR A 180 11.06 -9.88 -5.07
N LYS A 181 10.57 -10.99 -5.63
CA LYS A 181 11.15 -11.58 -6.83
C LYS A 181 10.80 -10.73 -8.05
N GLU A 182 11.63 -10.80 -9.09
CA GLU A 182 11.62 -9.92 -10.26
C GLU A 182 10.26 -9.71 -10.95
N ASN A 183 9.42 -10.74 -11.01
CA ASN A 183 8.10 -10.66 -11.68
C ASN A 183 6.94 -10.43 -10.69
N VAL A 184 7.22 -10.18 -9.41
CA VAL A 184 6.21 -10.01 -8.38
C VAL A 184 5.97 -8.53 -8.12
N PHE A 185 4.96 -7.99 -8.79
CA PHE A 185 4.54 -6.59 -8.68
C PHE A 185 3.39 -6.43 -7.67
N TYR A 186 3.70 -6.05 -6.43
CA TYR A 186 2.69 -5.66 -5.45
C TYR A 186 2.30 -4.19 -5.60
N SER A 187 1.02 -3.88 -5.43
CA SER A 187 0.54 -2.51 -5.31
C SER A 187 0.83 -1.96 -3.91
N ALA A 188 1.24 -0.71 -3.84
CA ALA A 188 1.45 0.05 -2.61
C ALA A 188 0.15 0.57 -1.99
N TYR A 189 -0.97 0.59 -2.73
CA TYR A 189 -2.23 1.18 -2.29
C TYR A 189 -3.40 0.20 -2.24
N LEU A 190 -3.34 -0.88 -3.01
CA LEU A 190 -4.39 -1.89 -2.96
C LEU A 190 -4.23 -2.75 -1.69
N THR A 191 -4.99 -2.41 -0.65
CA THR A 191 -5.18 -3.28 0.51
C THR A 191 -6.03 -4.50 0.12
N GLU A 192 -5.41 -5.65 -0.20
CA GLU A 192 -6.17 -6.90 -0.28
C GLU A 192 -6.46 -7.44 1.14
N ARG A 193 -7.73 -7.37 1.56
CA ARG A 193 -8.34 -8.35 2.48
C ARG A 193 -9.58 -8.94 1.81
N GLN A 194 -9.65 -10.27 1.68
CA GLN A 194 -10.80 -10.95 1.08
C GLN A 194 -11.19 -12.22 1.86
N GLN A 195 -12.49 -12.31 2.13
CA GLN A 195 -13.24 -13.39 2.77
C GLN A 195 -14.72 -12.98 2.52
N PHE A 196 -15.76 -13.77 2.32
CA PHE A 196 -16.07 -15.18 2.50
C PHE A 196 -16.70 -15.71 1.20
N ASN A 197 -16.68 -17.02 1.04
CA ASN A 197 -16.94 -17.79 -0.18
C ASN A 197 -18.20 -18.67 -0.06
N ASP A 198 -19.15 -18.28 0.78
CA ASP A 198 -20.37 -19.02 1.09
C ASP A 198 -21.61 -18.11 0.95
N ALA A 199 -22.79 -18.71 0.77
CA ALA A 199 -24.04 -18.02 0.49
C ALA A 199 -24.64 -17.38 1.75
N ASP A 200 -25.21 -16.19 1.61
CA ASP A 200 -25.94 -15.49 2.68
C ASP A 200 -27.27 -16.21 2.96
N PRO A 201 -27.39 -17.00 4.06
CA PRO A 201 -28.53 -17.89 4.28
C PRO A 201 -29.84 -17.13 4.55
N ASP A 202 -29.75 -15.85 4.90
CA ASP A 202 -30.90 -14.99 5.25
C ASP A 202 -31.70 -14.55 4.01
N VAL A 203 -31.17 -14.80 2.81
CA VAL A 203 -31.80 -14.47 1.52
C VAL A 203 -32.16 -15.73 0.71
N ILE A 204 -31.75 -16.92 1.16
CA ILE A 204 -32.04 -18.17 0.47
C ILE A 204 -33.51 -18.55 0.73
N SER A 205 -34.35 -18.34 -0.28
CA SER A 205 -35.76 -18.73 -0.25
C SER A 205 -35.95 -20.27 -0.39
N PRO A 206 -37.01 -20.87 0.21
CA PRO A 206 -37.18 -22.33 0.36
C PRO A 206 -37.23 -23.20 -0.90
N ILE A 207 -37.21 -22.63 -2.11
CA ILE A 207 -37.36 -23.40 -3.35
C ILE A 207 -36.10 -24.25 -3.64
N ALA A 208 -34.96 -23.93 -3.03
CA ALA A 208 -33.68 -24.64 -3.24
C ALA A 208 -33.51 -25.92 -2.41
N VAL A 209 -34.47 -26.30 -1.56
CA VAL A 209 -34.38 -27.56 -0.78
C VAL A 209 -35.06 -28.72 -1.52
N SER A 210 -35.93 -28.46 -2.50
CA SER A 210 -36.74 -29.50 -3.16
C SER A 210 -36.12 -30.13 -4.40
N SER A 211 -34.91 -29.73 -4.82
CA SER A 211 -34.26 -30.25 -6.03
C SER A 211 -33.45 -31.52 -5.81
N ASP A 212 -32.94 -31.73 -4.60
CA ASP A 212 -32.10 -32.90 -4.28
C ASP A 212 -32.95 -34.17 -4.02
N GLU A 213 -34.21 -34.02 -3.60
CA GLU A 213 -35.15 -35.16 -3.53
C GLU A 213 -35.60 -35.66 -4.92
N GLN A 214 -35.44 -34.84 -5.99
CA GLN A 214 -35.85 -35.23 -7.33
C GLN A 214 -34.85 -36.16 -8.06
N GLN A 215 -33.64 -36.36 -7.52
CA GLN A 215 -32.69 -37.34 -8.06
C GLN A 215 -32.94 -38.78 -7.60
N LEU A 216 -33.72 -39.01 -6.53
CA LEU A 216 -34.06 -40.35 -6.04
C LEU A 216 -35.33 -40.94 -6.68
N VAL A 217 -36.16 -40.14 -7.34
CA VAL A 217 -37.45 -40.59 -7.90
C VAL A 217 -37.38 -40.91 -9.40
N SER A 218 -36.28 -40.58 -10.09
CA SER A 218 -36.17 -40.74 -11.56
C SER A 218 -35.70 -42.13 -12.04
N SER A 219 -35.43 -43.10 -11.17
CA SER A 219 -34.90 -44.43 -11.57
C SER A 219 -35.93 -45.58 -11.60
N GLU A 220 -37.17 -45.38 -11.16
CA GLU A 220 -38.20 -46.44 -11.17
C GLU A 220 -39.41 -46.01 -11.98
N GLY A 221 -39.34 -46.14 -13.31
CA GLY A 221 -40.50 -45.88 -14.16
C GLY A 221 -40.22 -45.82 -15.65
N VAL A 222 -39.68 -46.90 -16.23
CA VAL A 222 -39.78 -47.14 -17.68
C VAL A 222 -40.33 -48.54 -17.90
N GLU A 223 -41.64 -48.63 -18.12
CA GLU A 223 -42.30 -49.78 -18.72
C GLU A 223 -42.68 -49.39 -20.15
N ILE A 224 -42.07 -50.03 -21.15
CA ILE A 224 -42.52 -49.96 -22.55
C ILE A 224 -42.56 -51.38 -23.14
N GLN A 225 -43.81 -51.81 -23.35
CA GLN A 225 -44.39 -52.60 -24.44
C GLN A 225 -43.96 -54.07 -24.66
N GLU A 226 -45.00 -54.91 -24.53
CA GLU A 226 -45.14 -56.24 -25.14
C GLU A 226 -44.81 -56.23 -26.64
N THR A 227 -44.02 -57.21 -27.11
CA THR A 227 -44.38 -58.00 -28.30
C THR A 227 -43.75 -59.40 -28.19
N LYS A 228 -44.59 -60.41 -28.44
CA LYS A 228 -44.33 -61.86 -28.48
C LYS A 228 -43.25 -62.28 -29.47
N GLU A 229 -42.51 -63.35 -29.17
CA GLU A 229 -42.27 -64.45 -30.13
C GLU A 229 -41.88 -65.77 -29.43
N GLU A 230 -42.43 -66.86 -29.96
CA GLU A 230 -42.36 -68.26 -29.52
C GLU A 230 -40.97 -68.88 -29.73
N VAL A 231 -40.55 -69.79 -28.83
CA VAL A 231 -40.18 -71.20 -29.11
C VAL A 231 -40.49 -72.05 -27.88
#